data_AF-A1AYW9-F1
#
_entry.id   AF-A1AYW9-F1
#
_cell.length_a   1.000
_cell.length_b   1.000
_cell.length_c   1.000
_cell.angle_alpha   90.00
_cell.angle_beta   90.00
_cell.angle_gamma   90.00
#
_symmetry.space_group_name_H-M   'P 1'
#
loop_
_entity.id
_entity.type
_entity.pdbx_description
1 polymer ?
#
loop_
_entity_poly.entity_id
_entity_poly.type
_entity_poly.pdbx_seq_one_letter_code
_entity_poly.pdbx_strand_id
1 'polypeptide(L)'
;MADQPRLSLADHAMIHALGVLSRPPITDRAGLDLVVGVMRDLMPGVTRENPQLMGLIQTADQFATCRVAVPGCYGGLHDRAWKVMNDWDRRRLAEAWDRARGAK
;
A
#
# COMPACT_ATOMS: atom_id res chain seq x y z
N MET A 1 -12.90 15.99 -16.89
CA MET A 1 -12.87 14.62 -16.32
C MET A 1 -11.48 14.07 -16.59
N ALA A 2 -10.60 14.10 -15.59
CA ALA A 2 -9.31 13.43 -15.75
C ALA A 2 -9.61 11.92 -15.71
N ASP A 3 -9.33 11.24 -16.82
CA ASP A 3 -9.31 9.79 -16.87
C ASP A 3 -8.40 9.32 -15.74
N GLN A 4 -8.93 8.58 -14.77
CA GLN A 4 -8.13 8.16 -13.62
C GLN A 4 -7.00 7.28 -14.18
N PRO A 5 -5.71 7.67 -14.02
CA PRO A 5 -4.63 6.91 -14.60
C PRO A 5 -4.72 5.47 -14.09
N ARG A 6 -4.75 4.53 -15.03
CA ARG A 6 -4.71 3.10 -14.72
C ARG A 6 -3.48 2.85 -13.86
N LEU A 7 -3.66 2.14 -12.75
CA LEU A 7 -2.57 1.77 -11.87
C LEU A 7 -1.57 0.90 -12.65
N SER A 8 -0.28 1.21 -12.48
CA SER A 8 0.80 0.40 -13.05
C SER A 8 0.92 -0.93 -12.30
N LEU A 9 1.67 -1.89 -12.87
CA LEU A 9 2.00 -3.13 -12.17
C LEU A 9 2.69 -2.86 -10.81
N ALA A 10 3.58 -1.87 -10.78
CA ALA A 10 4.28 -1.47 -9.57
C ALA A 10 3.33 -0.85 -8.53
N ASP A 11 2.36 -0.04 -8.97
CA ASP A 11 1.32 0.52 -8.09
C ASP A 11 0.51 -0.60 -7.44
N HIS A 12 0.09 -1.58 -8.24
CA HIS A 12 -0.62 -2.77 -7.75
C HIS A 12 0.22 -3.56 -6.75
N ALA A 13 1.48 -3.83 -7.07
CA ALA A 13 2.37 -4.57 -6.18
C ALA A 13 2.58 -3.85 -4.84
N MET A 14 2.78 -2.53 -4.85
CA MET A 14 2.88 -1.72 -3.64
C MET A 14 1.60 -1.80 -2.80
N ILE A 15 0.42 -1.62 -3.41
CA ILE A 15 -0.87 -1.70 -2.72
C ILE A 15 -1.07 -3.08 -2.10
N HIS A 16 -0.78 -4.16 -2.83
CA HIS A 16 -0.91 -5.52 -2.32
C HIS A 16 0.08 -5.81 -1.19
N ALA A 17 1.34 -5.38 -1.31
CA ALA A 17 2.33 -5.53 -0.25
C ALA A 17 1.89 -4.79 1.03
N LEU A 18 1.45 -3.54 0.92
CA LEU A 18 0.92 -2.79 2.06
C LEU A 18 -0.36 -3.42 2.63
N GLY A 19 -1.20 -4.03 1.80
CA GLY A 19 -2.38 -4.79 2.23
C GLY A 19 -2.08 -6.09 2.98
N VAL A 20 -0.89 -6.67 2.78
CA VAL A 20 -0.38 -7.78 3.59
C VAL A 20 0.24 -7.23 4.89
N LEU A 21 1.08 -6.21 4.78
CA LEU A 21 1.79 -5.58 5.90
C LEU A 21 0.86 -4.83 6.87
N SER A 22 -0.34 -4.44 6.44
CA SER A 22 -1.34 -3.79 7.29
C SER A 22 -2.04 -4.73 8.26
N ARG A 23 -1.97 -6.04 8.04
CA ARG A 23 -2.71 -7.01 8.84
C ARG A 23 -1.98 -7.22 10.16
N PRO A 24 -2.65 -7.12 11.32
CA PRO A 24 -2.06 -7.56 12.57
C PRO A 24 -1.68 -9.03 12.43
N PRO A 25 -0.49 -9.45 12.91
CA PRO A 25 -0.08 -10.85 12.79
C PRO A 25 -1.03 -11.71 13.61
N ILE A 26 -1.90 -12.45 12.93
CA ILE A 26 -2.82 -13.38 13.60
C ILE A 26 -2.02 -14.56 14.16
N THR A 27 -0.93 -14.99 13.49
CA THR A 27 -0.07 -16.08 14.00
C THR A 27 1.33 -16.22 13.35
N ASP A 28 1.59 -15.71 12.13
CA ASP A 28 2.89 -15.87 11.46
C ASP A 28 3.42 -14.59 10.79
N ARG A 29 4.70 -14.29 11.02
CA ARG A 29 5.44 -13.15 10.43
C ARG A 29 6.46 -13.61 9.38
N ALA A 30 6.56 -14.92 9.13
CA ALA A 30 7.39 -15.48 8.08
C ALA A 30 6.98 -14.92 6.71
N GLY A 31 7.98 -14.61 5.88
CA GLY A 31 7.75 -14.08 4.54
C GLY A 31 7.42 -12.58 4.47
N LEU A 32 7.21 -11.87 5.60
CA LEU A 32 7.01 -10.41 5.55
C LEU A 32 8.23 -9.67 5.01
N ASP A 33 9.44 -10.16 5.29
CA ASP A 33 10.66 -9.59 4.71
C ASP A 33 10.77 -9.82 3.20
N LEU A 34 10.24 -10.95 2.70
CA LEU A 34 10.13 -11.19 1.26
C LEU A 34 9.14 -10.21 0.63
N VAL A 35 7.99 -9.97 1.28
CA VAL A 35 7.00 -8.96 0.83
C VAL A 35 7.64 -7.58 0.77
N VAL A 36 8.40 -7.18 1.80
CA VAL A 36 9.11 -5.89 1.81
C VAL A 36 10.22 -5.85 0.75
N GLY A 37 10.92 -6.95 0.51
CA GLY A 37 11.93 -7.07 -0.54
C GLY A 37 11.34 -6.86 -1.94
N VAL A 38 10.29 -7.61 -2.28
CA VAL A 38 9.58 -7.48 -3.56
C VAL A 38 9.03 -6.07 -3.75
N MET A 39 8.42 -5.51 -2.71
CA MET A 39 7.92 -4.13 -2.74
C MET A 39 9.06 -3.15 -3.02
N ARG A 40 10.19 -3.26 -2.30
CA ARG A 40 11.36 -2.39 -2.46
C ARG A 40 11.89 -2.41 -3.90
N ASP A 41 11.96 -3.58 -4.53
CA ASP A 41 12.46 -3.73 -5.90
C ASP A 41 11.52 -3.10 -6.94
N LEU A 42 10.22 -3.03 -6.65
CA LEU A 42 9.20 -2.47 -7.53
C LEU A 42 8.90 -0.98 -7.28
N MET A 43 9.30 -0.44 -6.13
CA MET A 43 9.12 0.98 -5.78
C MET A 43 9.61 1.98 -6.84
N PRO A 44 10.73 1.75 -7.58
CA PRO A 44 11.16 2.66 -8.64
C PRO A 44 10.16 2.82 -9.79
N GLY A 45 9.27 1.85 -10.01
CA GLY A 45 8.25 1.87 -11.06
C GLY A 45 6.89 2.43 -10.63
N VAL A 46 6.74 2.83 -9.36
CA VAL A 46 5.48 3.35 -8.81
C VAL A 46 5.22 4.76 -9.34
N THR A 47 3.97 5.02 -9.72
CA THR A 47 3.50 6.28 -10.31
C THR A 47 3.44 7.38 -9.24
N ARG A 48 4.47 8.22 -9.15
CA ARG A 48 4.58 9.27 -8.11
C ARG A 48 3.76 10.52 -8.43
N GLU A 49 3.33 10.68 -9.68
CA GLU A 49 2.50 11.79 -10.15
C GLU A 49 1.05 11.64 -9.69
N ASN A 50 0.63 10.46 -9.21
CA ASN A 50 -0.72 10.25 -8.71
C ASN A 50 -0.82 10.65 -7.22
N PRO A 51 -1.42 11.81 -6.88
CA PRO A 51 -1.51 12.27 -5.50
C PRO A 51 -2.34 11.33 -4.61
N GLN A 52 -3.24 10.52 -5.19
CA GLN A 52 -4.04 9.57 -4.42
C GLN A 52 -3.17 8.45 -3.81
N LEU A 53 -2.03 8.13 -4.44
CA LEU A 53 -1.07 7.11 -4.00
C LEU A 53 -0.06 7.63 -2.97
N MET A 54 0.06 8.94 -2.79
CA MET A 54 1.16 9.55 -2.01
C MET A 54 1.30 8.98 -0.59
N GLY A 55 0.19 8.79 0.12
CA GLY A 55 0.21 8.20 1.46
C GLY A 55 0.69 6.75 1.49
N LEU A 56 0.37 5.97 0.45
CA LEU A 56 0.84 4.60 0.26
C LEU A 56 2.34 4.59 -0.05
N ILE A 57 2.78 5.44 -0.99
CA ILE A 57 4.19 5.59 -1.39
C ILE A 57 5.06 5.90 -0.18
N GLN A 58 4.69 6.92 0.60
CA GLN A 58 5.44 7.31 1.80
C GLN A 58 5.53 6.19 2.83
N THR A 59 4.47 5.40 2.98
CA THR A 59 4.45 4.28 3.91
C THR A 59 5.32 3.12 3.39
N ALA A 60 5.25 2.82 2.09
CA ALA A 60 6.10 1.82 1.44
C ALA A 60 7.59 2.19 1.52
N ASP A 61 7.95 3.46 1.31
CA ASP A 61 9.33 3.95 1.47
C ASP A 61 9.85 3.75 2.90
N GLN A 62 9.00 3.93 3.91
CA GLN A 62 9.37 3.67 5.31
C GLN A 62 9.66 2.19 5.56
N PHE A 63 8.83 1.27 5.04
CA PHE A 63 9.13 -0.16 5.10
C PHE A 63 10.43 -0.51 4.35
N ALA A 64 10.60 0.04 3.14
CA ALA A 64 11.76 -0.22 2.29
C ALA A 64 13.09 0.19 2.97
N THR A 65 13.07 1.27 3.75
CA THR A 65 14.23 1.83 4.45
C THR A 65 14.36 1.37 5.91
N CYS A 66 13.33 0.74 6.48
CA CYS A 66 13.34 0.26 7.86
C CYS A 66 14.36 -0.87 8.05
N ARG A 67 15.20 -0.75 9.07
CA ARG A 67 16.05 -1.83 9.56
C ARG A 67 15.42 -2.41 10.82
N VAL A 68 15.04 -3.68 10.77
CA VAL A 68 14.43 -4.40 11.88
C VAL A 68 15.48 -5.26 12.59
N ALA A 69 15.42 -5.32 13.92
CA ALA A 69 16.28 -6.21 14.71
C ALA A 69 15.82 -7.67 14.63
N VAL A 70 14.52 -7.89 14.42
CA VAL A 70 13.91 -9.21 14.26
C VAL A 70 13.18 -9.23 12.91
N PRO A 71 13.46 -10.21 12.03
CA PRO A 71 12.75 -10.42 10.78
C PRO A 71 11.22 -10.31 10.91
N GLY A 72 10.57 -9.63 9.97
CA GLY A 72 9.12 -9.44 9.96
C GLY A 72 8.57 -8.52 11.06
N CYS A 73 9.40 -7.91 11.90
CA CYS A 73 8.95 -7.05 13.01
C CYS A 73 9.12 -5.56 12.69
N TYR A 74 8.20 -5.00 11.89
CA TYR A 74 8.25 -3.59 11.48
C TYR A 74 7.54 -2.62 12.46
N GLY A 75 7.13 -3.12 13.63
CA GLY A 75 6.60 -2.32 14.72
C GLY A 75 5.41 -1.45 14.31
N GLY A 76 5.47 -0.15 14.64
CA GLY A 76 4.41 0.81 14.34
C GLY A 76 4.12 1.02 12.85
N LEU A 77 5.00 0.55 11.94
CA LEU A 77 4.73 0.61 10.50
C LEU A 77 3.54 -0.26 10.09
N HIS A 78 3.24 -1.35 10.81
CA HIS A 78 2.05 -2.16 10.56
C HIS A 78 0.76 -1.37 10.82
N ASP A 79 0.70 -0.65 11.95
CA ASP A 79 -0.44 0.22 12.28
C ASP A 79 -0.59 1.39 11.29
N ARG A 80 0.54 1.97 10.85
CA ARG A 80 0.54 2.99 9.79
C ARG A 80 0.01 2.44 8.48
N ALA A 81 0.49 1.27 8.04
CA ALA A 81 -0.01 0.60 6.83
C ALA A 81 -1.51 0.33 6.93
N TRP A 82 -1.98 -0.14 8.08
CA TRP A 82 -3.41 -0.34 8.35
C TRP A 82 -4.24 0.93 8.16
N LYS A 83 -3.82 2.05 8.76
CA LYS A 83 -4.53 3.35 8.61
C LYS A 83 -4.59 3.79 7.15
N VAL A 84 -3.44 3.81 6.48
CA VAL A 84 -3.36 4.29 5.09
C VAL A 84 -4.11 3.38 4.12
N MET A 85 -4.05 2.06 4.33
CA MET A 85 -4.83 1.11 3.52
C MET A 85 -6.33 1.28 3.71
N ASN A 86 -6.81 1.43 4.95
CA ASN A 86 -8.23 1.69 5.19
C ASN A 86 -8.71 2.98 4.52
N ASP A 87 -7.90 4.05 4.56
CA ASP A 87 -8.24 5.32 3.93
C ASP A 87 -8.21 5.23 2.40
N TRP A 88 -7.30 4.43 1.83
CA TRP A 88 -7.30 4.09 0.41
C TRP A 88 -8.56 3.31 0.01
N ASP A 89 -8.87 2.22 0.73
CA ASP A 89 -10.00 1.34 0.43
C ASP A 89 -11.33 2.07 0.56
N ARG A 90 -11.51 2.90 1.60
CA ARG A 90 -12.70 3.74 1.77
C ARG A 90 -12.91 4.69 0.59
N ARG A 91 -11.85 5.36 0.13
CA ARG A 91 -11.92 6.25 -1.04
C ARG A 91 -12.28 5.47 -2.31
N ARG A 92 -11.66 4.32 -2.53
CA ARG A 92 -11.95 3.46 -3.69
C ARG A 92 -13.38 2.93 -3.67
N LEU A 93 -13.89 2.54 -2.51
CA LEU A 93 -15.28 2.11 -2.35
C LEU A 93 -16.26 3.26 -2.61
N ALA A 94 -15.97 4.46 -2.10
CA ALA A 94 -16.79 5.64 -2.36
C ALA A 94 -16.83 5.97 -3.87
N GLU A 95 -15.66 6.02 -4.53
CA GLU A 95 -15.57 6.24 -5.98
C GLU A 95 -16.35 5.17 -6.78
N ALA A 96 -16.22 3.89 -6.40
CA ALA A 96 -16.94 2.80 -7.05
C ALA A 96 -18.46 2.92 -6.85
N TRP A 97 -18.89 3.31 -5.64
CA TRP A 97 -20.30 3.53 -5.32
C TRP A 97 -20.90 4.72 -6.08
N ASP A 98 -20.17 5.82 -6.20
CA ASP A 98 -20.62 6.99 -6.95
C ASP A 98 -20.78 6.66 -8.44
N ARG A 99 -19.83 5.92 -9.03
CA ARG A 99 -19.94 5.40 -10.40
C ARG A 99 -21.13 4.47 -10.57
N ALA A 100 -21.36 3.54 -9.64
CA ALA A 100 -22.48 2.60 -9.70
C ALA A 100 -23.84 3.32 -9.65
N ARG A 101 -23.92 4.45 -8.95
CA ARG A 101 -25.13 5.29 -8.88
C ARG A 101 -25.26 6.30 -10.02
N GLY A 102 -24.31 6.34 -10.96
CA GLY A 102 -24.29 7.32 -12.04
C GLY A 102 -24.00 8.76 -11.59
N ALA A 103 -23.47 8.94 -10.37
CA ALA A 103 -22.96 10.23 -9.93
C ALA A 103 -21.64 10.52 -10.68
N LYS A 104 -21.56 11.69 -11.32
CA LYS A 104 -20.39 12.15 -12.07
C LYS A 104 -19.35 12.79 -11.15
#